data_AF-A0A8W8N2T5-F1
#
_entry.id   AF-A0A8W8N2T5-F1
#
_cell.length_a   1.000
_cell.length_b   1.000
_cell.length_c   1.000
_cell.angle_alpha   90.00
_cell.angle_beta   90.00
_cell.angle_gamma   90.00
#
_symmetry.space_group_name_H-M   'P 1'
#
loop_
_entity.id
_entity.type
_entity.pdbx_description
1 polymer ?
#
loop_
_entity_poly.entity_id
_entity_poly.type
_entity_poly.pdbx_seq_one_letter_code
_entity_poly.pdbx_strand_id
1 'polypeptide(L)'
;MDKVEKYGCEHYKRKCALIAPCCNKTYTCRVCHDDKENHELTRKKVMQVHCLTCKRVQQVQGSCEECGTKFGNYFCEICRLYDDEDKQQFHCDGCGLCRVGGRENFYHCDVCDVCLSISMKDNHKCIEKSSHSNCPVCLEDLHTSRIAAHIPPCGHLIH
;
A
#
# COMPACT_ATOMS: atom_id res chain seq x y z
N MET A 1 3.29 -35.19 1.27
CA MET A 1 3.98 -34.03 1.89
C MET A 1 3.85 -32.87 0.92
N ASP A 2 2.73 -32.19 0.98
CA ASP A 2 2.42 -31.04 0.12
C ASP A 2 3.45 -29.94 0.38
N LYS A 3 4.25 -29.62 -0.64
CA LYS A 3 5.08 -28.41 -0.63
C LYS A 3 4.12 -27.23 -0.47
N VAL A 4 4.13 -26.60 0.71
CA VAL A 4 3.46 -25.31 0.90
C VAL A 4 4.16 -24.33 -0.03
N GLU A 5 3.61 -24.13 -1.23
CA GLU A 5 4.06 -23.07 -2.12
C GLU A 5 3.89 -21.75 -1.36
N LYS A 6 5.00 -21.09 -1.03
CA LYS A 6 4.99 -19.76 -0.42
C LYS A 6 4.48 -18.77 -1.45
N TYR A 7 3.15 -18.56 -1.47
CA TYR A 7 2.54 -17.54 -2.30
C TYR A 7 2.89 -16.13 -1.78
N GLY A 8 3.20 -15.22 -2.70
CA GLY A 8 3.53 -13.83 -2.39
C GLY A 8 4.94 -13.43 -2.83
N CYS A 9 5.48 -12.41 -2.19
CA CYS A 9 6.83 -11.88 -2.42
C CYS A 9 7.45 -11.43 -1.09
N GLU A 10 8.59 -10.75 -1.14
CA GLU A 10 9.20 -10.12 0.05
C GLU A 10 8.37 -8.94 0.57
N HIS A 11 7.65 -8.23 -0.31
CA HIS A 11 6.87 -7.06 0.06
C HIS A 11 5.55 -7.39 0.77
N TYR A 12 4.80 -8.36 0.26
CA TYR A 12 3.50 -8.78 0.78
C TYR A 12 3.27 -10.27 0.55
N LYS A 13 2.67 -10.95 1.54
CA LYS A 13 2.19 -12.34 1.42
C LYS A 13 0.79 -12.33 0.86
N ARG A 14 0.54 -13.03 -0.25
CA ARG A 14 -0.79 -13.02 -0.88
C ARG A 14 -0.95 -14.19 -1.83
N LYS A 15 -2.19 -14.53 -2.16
CA LYS A 15 -2.54 -15.68 -3.02
C LYS A 15 -3.06 -15.26 -4.41
N CYS A 16 -2.86 -14.00 -4.81
CA CYS A 16 -3.13 -13.51 -6.17
C CYS A 16 -1.95 -12.68 -6.73
N ALA A 17 -1.90 -12.51 -8.04
CA ALA A 17 -1.06 -11.54 -8.71
C ALA A 17 -1.92 -10.47 -9.39
N LEU A 18 -1.39 -9.25 -9.50
CA LEU A 18 -2.02 -8.13 -10.19
C LEU A 18 -1.74 -8.22 -11.69
N ILE A 19 -2.75 -7.94 -12.51
CA ILE A 19 -2.56 -7.72 -13.95
C ILE A 19 -2.39 -6.21 -14.16
N ALA A 20 -1.18 -5.80 -14.53
CA ALA A 20 -0.82 -4.40 -14.68
C ALA A 20 -1.40 -3.85 -16.00
N PRO A 21 -2.35 -2.90 -15.99
CA PRO A 21 -2.99 -2.40 -17.21
C PRO A 21 -2.05 -1.53 -18.07
N CYS A 22 -0.94 -1.06 -17.52
CA CYS A 22 0.06 -0.26 -18.25
C CYS A 22 0.85 -1.10 -19.26
N CYS A 23 1.08 -2.38 -18.98
CA CYS A 23 1.94 -3.25 -19.78
C CYS A 23 1.35 -4.65 -20.04
N ASN A 24 0.14 -4.93 -19.52
CA ASN A 24 -0.57 -6.22 -19.57
C ASN A 24 0.24 -7.43 -19.04
N LYS A 25 1.24 -7.16 -18.21
CA LYS A 25 2.06 -8.18 -17.54
C LYS A 25 1.51 -8.46 -16.13
N THR A 26 1.80 -9.65 -15.62
CA THR A 26 1.34 -10.10 -14.30
C THR A 26 2.47 -10.01 -13.27
N TYR A 27 2.20 -9.35 -12.14
CA TYR A 27 3.15 -9.20 -11.04
C TYR A 27 2.52 -9.48 -9.70
N THR A 28 3.29 -10.00 -8.76
CA THR A 28 2.78 -10.27 -7.41
C THR A 28 2.30 -8.99 -6.71
N CYS A 29 3.05 -7.87 -6.77
CA CYS A 29 2.60 -6.51 -6.38
C CYS A 29 3.01 -5.44 -7.38
N ARG A 30 2.51 -4.22 -7.16
CA ARG A 30 3.09 -2.96 -7.64
C ARG A 30 4.59 -2.86 -7.43
N VAL A 31 5.11 -3.17 -6.24
CA VAL A 31 6.54 -2.97 -5.97
C VAL A 31 7.39 -3.88 -6.87
N CYS A 32 7.03 -5.17 -6.96
CA CYS A 32 7.68 -6.08 -7.89
C CYS A 32 7.50 -5.70 -9.38
N HIS A 33 6.49 -4.91 -9.72
CA HIS A 33 6.34 -4.33 -11.06
C HIS A 33 7.32 -3.18 -11.22
N ASP A 34 7.29 -2.19 -10.33
CA ASP A 34 8.09 -0.96 -10.38
C ASP A 34 9.60 -1.28 -10.30
N ASP A 35 10.00 -2.34 -9.62
CA ASP A 35 11.40 -2.81 -9.56
C ASP A 35 11.87 -3.45 -10.90
N LYS A 36 10.94 -3.94 -11.72
CA LYS A 36 11.24 -4.69 -12.97
C LYS A 36 10.96 -3.90 -14.24
N GLU A 37 10.20 -2.83 -14.14
CA GLU A 37 9.77 -2.01 -15.26
C GLU A 37 10.33 -0.59 -15.11
N ASN A 38 10.48 0.11 -16.23
CA ASN A 38 10.96 1.50 -16.26
C ASN A 38 9.84 2.53 -16.00
N HIS A 39 8.72 2.09 -15.44
CA HIS A 39 7.54 2.90 -15.17
C HIS A 39 6.80 2.33 -13.95
N GLU A 40 5.97 3.18 -13.33
CA GLU A 40 5.23 2.81 -12.14
C GLU A 40 3.81 2.30 -12.43
N LEU A 41 3.36 1.33 -11.63
CA LEU A 41 1.99 0.84 -11.68
C LEU A 41 1.06 1.75 -10.87
N THR A 42 0.14 2.42 -11.58
CA THR A 42 -0.98 3.11 -10.93
C THR A 42 -1.94 2.12 -10.29
N ARG A 43 -1.82 1.90 -8.97
CA ARG A 43 -2.60 0.89 -8.22
C ARG A 43 -4.11 0.92 -8.50
N LYS A 44 -4.72 2.10 -8.54
CA LYS A 44 -6.18 2.28 -8.73
C LYS A 44 -6.68 1.81 -10.10
N LYS A 45 -5.80 1.69 -11.10
CA LYS A 45 -6.16 1.27 -12.45
C LYS A 45 -6.20 -0.26 -12.61
N VAL A 46 -5.67 -1.03 -11.66
CA VAL A 46 -5.68 -2.50 -11.74
C VAL A 46 -7.12 -3.00 -11.59
N MET A 47 -7.65 -3.63 -12.65
CA MET A 47 -9.03 -4.15 -12.66
C MET A 47 -9.08 -5.67 -12.44
N GLN A 48 -8.02 -6.38 -12.81
CA GLN A 48 -8.00 -7.84 -12.78
C GLN A 48 -6.85 -8.40 -11.95
N VAL A 49 -7.09 -9.57 -11.39
CA VAL A 49 -6.11 -10.35 -10.64
C VAL A 49 -6.09 -11.79 -11.15
N HIS A 50 -4.94 -12.43 -11.01
CA HIS A 50 -4.73 -13.83 -11.34
C HIS A 50 -4.54 -14.62 -10.05
N CYS A 51 -5.43 -15.59 -9.79
CA CYS A 51 -5.37 -16.46 -8.62
C CYS A 51 -4.12 -17.35 -8.70
N LEU A 52 -3.29 -17.34 -7.66
CA LEU A 52 -2.07 -18.16 -7.66
C LEU A 52 -2.35 -19.63 -7.36
N THR A 53 -3.52 -19.94 -6.75
CA THR A 53 -3.92 -21.31 -6.40
C THR A 53 -4.53 -22.06 -7.58
N CYS A 54 -5.61 -21.54 -8.19
CA CYS A 54 -6.31 -22.22 -9.29
C CYS A 54 -6.04 -21.64 -10.68
N LYS A 55 -5.22 -20.57 -10.78
CA LYS A 55 -4.85 -19.90 -12.04
C LYS A 55 -5.99 -19.17 -12.77
N ARG A 56 -7.15 -19.00 -12.12
CA ARG A 56 -8.24 -18.18 -12.66
C ARG A 56 -7.86 -16.71 -12.71
N VAL A 57 -8.12 -16.08 -13.86
CA VAL A 57 -8.17 -14.62 -13.99
C VAL A 57 -9.57 -14.14 -13.66
N GLN A 58 -9.67 -13.10 -12.83
CA GLN A 58 -10.95 -12.53 -12.40
C GLN A 58 -10.83 -11.04 -12.12
N GLN A 59 -11.96 -10.37 -11.89
CA GLN A 59 -11.97 -9.00 -11.41
C GLN A 59 -11.39 -8.91 -9.99
N VAL A 60 -10.90 -7.73 -9.63
CA VAL A 60 -10.41 -7.45 -8.27
C VAL A 60 -11.50 -7.73 -7.25
N GLN A 61 -11.21 -8.67 -6.36
CA GLN A 61 -12.03 -9.07 -5.22
C GLN A 61 -11.10 -9.56 -4.12
N GLY A 62 -11.62 -9.77 -2.90
CA GLY A 62 -10.86 -10.28 -1.76
C GLY A 62 -10.60 -11.80 -1.79
N SER A 63 -11.31 -12.53 -2.64
CA SER A 63 -11.23 -14.00 -2.73
C SER A 63 -11.41 -14.48 -4.17
N CYS A 64 -10.92 -15.69 -4.44
CA CYS A 64 -11.12 -16.32 -5.73
C CYS A 64 -12.58 -16.74 -5.93
N GLU A 65 -13.15 -16.43 -7.09
CA GLU A 65 -14.54 -16.80 -7.44
C GLU A 65 -14.72 -18.31 -7.70
N GLU A 66 -13.63 -19.01 -8.00
CA GLU A 66 -13.68 -20.42 -8.38
C GLU A 66 -13.30 -21.36 -7.24
N CYS A 67 -12.14 -21.14 -6.63
CA CYS A 67 -11.67 -22.01 -5.53
C CYS A 67 -11.97 -21.46 -4.14
N GLY A 68 -12.54 -20.26 -4.02
CA GLY A 68 -12.90 -19.64 -2.74
C GLY A 68 -11.71 -19.14 -1.91
N THR A 69 -10.46 -19.34 -2.36
CA THR A 69 -9.26 -18.92 -1.63
C THR A 69 -9.26 -17.41 -1.39
N LYS A 70 -9.14 -17.00 -0.12
CA LYS A 70 -8.89 -15.59 0.25
C LYS A 70 -7.50 -15.16 -0.20
N PHE A 71 -7.41 -14.04 -0.91
CA PHE A 71 -6.14 -13.57 -1.47
C PHE A 71 -5.22 -12.93 -0.43
N GLY A 72 -5.78 -12.43 0.66
CA GLY A 72 -5.07 -11.97 1.85
C GLY A 72 -6.05 -11.83 3.02
N ASN A 73 -5.53 -11.86 4.25
CA ASN A 73 -6.29 -11.54 5.45
C ASN A 73 -6.72 -10.07 5.46
N TYR A 74 -5.85 -9.18 5.00
CA TYR A 74 -6.17 -7.80 4.69
C TYR A 74 -6.34 -7.60 3.18
N PHE A 75 -7.47 -7.01 2.80
CA PHE A 75 -7.76 -6.58 1.43
C PHE A 75 -8.28 -5.15 1.43
N CYS A 76 -7.64 -4.29 0.64
CA CYS A 76 -8.14 -2.94 0.35
C CYS A 76 -8.43 -2.81 -1.14
N GLU A 77 -9.72 -2.69 -1.47
CA GLU A 77 -10.19 -2.53 -2.84
C GLU A 77 -9.71 -1.21 -3.47
N ILE A 78 -9.68 -0.12 -2.71
CA ILE A 78 -9.27 1.21 -3.19
C ILE A 78 -7.78 1.18 -3.60
N CYS A 79 -6.94 0.56 -2.77
CA CYS A 79 -5.49 0.51 -3.00
C CYS A 79 -5.05 -0.72 -3.80
N ARG A 80 -5.94 -1.68 -4.07
CA ARG A 80 -5.62 -2.99 -4.67
C ARG A 80 -4.52 -3.71 -3.88
N LEU A 81 -4.55 -3.57 -2.55
CA LEU A 81 -3.57 -4.14 -1.62
C LEU A 81 -4.11 -5.43 -1.03
N TYR A 82 -3.28 -6.46 -1.05
CA TYR A 82 -3.55 -7.78 -0.50
C TYR A 82 -2.36 -8.18 0.36
N ASP A 83 -2.62 -8.51 1.62
CA ASP A 83 -1.59 -8.99 2.54
C ASP A 83 -2.18 -10.04 3.50
N ASP A 84 -1.52 -11.19 3.63
CA ASP A 84 -1.88 -12.27 4.54
C ASP A 84 -1.21 -12.08 5.91
N GLU A 85 -0.18 -11.24 5.98
CA GLU A 85 0.43 -10.83 7.24
C GLU A 85 -0.44 -9.76 7.90
N ASP A 86 -0.68 -9.91 9.21
CA ASP A 86 -1.31 -8.85 10.00
C ASP A 86 -0.25 -7.84 10.42
N LYS A 87 -0.31 -6.64 9.82
CA LYS A 87 0.52 -5.48 10.16
C LYS A 87 -0.36 -4.38 10.74
N GLN A 88 -1.58 -4.72 11.18
CA GLN A 88 -2.62 -3.81 11.59
C GLN A 88 -2.87 -2.75 10.50
N GLN A 89 -2.98 -3.20 9.25
CA GLN A 89 -3.14 -2.33 8.09
C GLN A 89 -4.52 -1.67 8.11
N PHE A 90 -4.60 -0.43 7.69
CA PHE A 90 -5.87 0.27 7.53
C PHE A 90 -5.81 1.28 6.38
N HIS A 91 -6.95 1.51 5.72
CA HIS A 91 -7.06 2.56 4.71
C HIS A 91 -7.39 3.91 5.37
N CYS A 92 -6.60 4.94 5.11
CA CYS A 92 -6.98 6.31 5.43
C CYS A 92 -7.58 6.97 4.20
N ASP A 93 -8.86 7.37 4.29
CA ASP A 93 -9.56 8.03 3.17
C ASP A 93 -8.97 9.41 2.86
N GLY A 94 -8.59 10.19 3.89
CA GLY A 94 -7.95 11.49 3.71
C GLY A 94 -6.64 11.41 2.92
N CYS A 95 -5.77 10.44 3.25
CA CYS A 95 -4.55 10.19 2.47
C CYS A 95 -4.78 9.40 1.17
N GLY A 96 -5.93 8.74 1.00
CA GLY A 96 -6.16 7.79 -0.09
C GLY A 96 -5.17 6.62 -0.15
N LEU A 97 -4.60 6.24 1.00
CA LEU A 97 -3.46 5.31 1.16
C LEU A 97 -3.72 4.30 2.29
N CYS A 98 -3.22 3.08 2.13
CA CYS A 98 -3.11 2.15 3.26
C CYS A 98 -1.91 2.52 4.13
N ARG A 99 -2.12 2.55 5.44
CA ARG A 99 -1.11 2.69 6.49
C ARG A 99 -1.01 1.39 7.29
N VAL A 100 0.02 1.26 8.12
CA VAL A 100 0.28 0.10 8.98
C VAL A 100 0.44 0.56 10.42
N GLY A 101 0.16 -0.32 11.39
CA GLY A 101 0.31 -0.02 12.82
C GLY A 101 -0.98 0.31 13.57
N GLY A 102 -2.15 0.02 13.01
CA GLY A 102 -3.45 0.09 13.71
C GLY A 102 -4.13 1.44 13.57
N ARG A 103 -5.41 1.47 13.15
CA ARG A 103 -6.15 2.72 12.93
C ARG A 103 -6.23 3.55 14.21
N GLU A 104 -6.34 2.88 15.35
CA GLU A 104 -6.45 3.46 16.69
C GLU A 104 -5.15 4.11 17.18
N ASN A 105 -4.02 3.94 16.49
CA ASN A 105 -2.75 4.59 16.84
C ASN A 105 -2.47 5.84 16.00
N PHE A 106 -3.30 6.11 14.99
CA PHE A 106 -3.13 7.22 14.07
C PHE A 106 -4.38 8.09 13.98
N TYR A 107 -4.17 9.35 13.64
CA TYR A 107 -5.24 10.24 13.17
C TYR A 107 -4.77 10.93 11.88
N HIS A 108 -5.72 11.32 11.05
CA HIS A 108 -5.44 12.13 9.88
C HIS A 108 -5.53 13.61 10.27
N CYS A 109 -4.47 14.37 10.01
CA CYS A 109 -4.48 15.82 10.17
C CYS A 109 -4.81 16.46 8.82
N ASP A 110 -6.01 17.04 8.69
CA ASP A 110 -6.49 17.63 7.43
C ASP A 110 -5.61 18.81 6.96
N VAL A 111 -5.04 19.58 7.90
CA VAL A 111 -4.19 20.73 7.58
C VAL A 111 -2.85 20.26 6.98
N CYS A 112 -2.23 19.25 7.62
CA CYS A 112 -0.96 18.70 7.15
C CYS A 112 -1.13 17.74 5.96
N ASP A 113 -2.36 17.27 5.74
CA ASP A 113 -2.75 16.22 4.79
C ASP A 113 -1.87 14.95 4.94
N VAL A 114 -1.79 14.46 6.18
CA VAL A 114 -0.97 13.29 6.52
C VAL A 114 -1.52 12.56 7.75
N CYS A 115 -1.31 11.24 7.80
CA CYS A 115 -1.57 10.45 9.01
C CYS A 115 -0.42 10.63 10.00
N LEU A 116 -0.74 11.00 11.24
CA LEU A 116 0.21 11.16 12.34
C LEU A 116 -0.16 10.23 13.49
N SER A 117 0.83 9.87 14.30
CA SER A 117 0.59 9.17 15.57
C SER A 117 -0.31 10.00 16.47
N ILE A 118 -1.24 9.37 17.19
CA ILE A 118 -2.12 10.06 18.16
C ILE A 118 -1.33 10.84 19.22
N SER A 119 -0.11 10.42 19.55
CA SER A 119 0.78 11.17 20.44
C SER A 119 1.10 12.61 19.95
N MET A 120 0.87 12.91 18.68
CA MET A 120 1.15 14.21 18.05
C MET A 120 -0.11 15.09 17.91
N LYS A 121 -1.28 14.64 18.33
CA LYS A 121 -2.58 15.30 18.05
C LYS A 121 -2.64 16.78 18.44
N ASP A 122 -1.93 17.16 19.50
CA ASP A 122 -1.93 18.53 20.03
C ASP A 122 -0.53 19.14 20.18
N ASN A 123 0.52 18.46 19.68
CA ASN A 123 1.91 18.85 19.94
C ASN A 123 2.73 19.07 18.65
N HIS A 124 2.14 18.88 17.47
CA HIS A 124 2.84 19.14 16.21
C HIS A 124 2.50 20.53 15.68
N LYS A 125 3.49 21.22 15.12
CA LYS A 125 3.27 22.45 14.37
C LYS A 125 2.76 22.08 12.98
N CYS A 126 1.52 22.43 12.67
CA CYS A 126 0.96 22.15 11.35
C CYS A 126 1.70 22.96 10.26
N ILE A 127 2.05 22.28 9.17
CA ILE A 127 2.51 22.89 7.93
C ILE A 127 1.58 22.39 6.82
N GLU A 128 0.95 23.31 6.09
CA GLU A 128 -0.05 22.98 5.09
C GLU A 128 0.52 22.02 4.03
N LYS A 129 -0.19 20.91 3.79
CA LYS A 129 0.16 19.90 2.77
C LYS A 129 1.62 19.45 2.82
N SER A 130 2.19 19.40 4.03
CA SER A 130 3.60 19.10 4.24
C SER A 130 4.07 17.77 3.64
N SER A 131 3.15 16.80 3.45
CA SER A 131 3.43 15.52 2.80
C SER A 131 3.55 15.60 1.27
N HIS A 132 3.03 16.65 0.62
CA HIS A 132 3.05 16.84 -0.85
C HIS A 132 4.31 17.54 -1.35
N SER A 133 5.25 17.83 -0.45
CA SER A 133 6.57 18.33 -0.82
C SER A 133 7.51 17.15 -1.10
N ASN A 134 8.62 17.43 -1.78
CA ASN A 134 9.71 16.46 -1.89
C ASN A 134 10.59 16.55 -0.64
N CYS A 135 11.23 15.43 -0.29
CA CYS A 135 12.21 15.40 0.79
C CYS A 135 13.34 16.39 0.47
N PRO A 136 13.67 17.35 1.36
CA PRO A 136 14.70 18.35 1.10
C PRO A 136 16.12 17.75 1.00
N VAL A 137 16.30 16.48 1.37
CA VAL A 137 17.59 15.77 1.32
C VAL A 137 17.77 15.03 0.00
N CYS A 138 16.82 14.17 -0.40
CA CYS A 138 16.93 13.33 -1.59
C CYS A 138 16.08 13.80 -2.78
N LEU A 139 15.20 14.80 -2.59
CA LEU A 139 14.25 15.31 -3.59
C LEU A 139 13.21 14.30 -4.08
N GLU A 140 13.04 13.17 -3.39
CA GLU A 140 12.00 12.17 -3.67
C GLU A 140 10.66 12.54 -3.02
N ASP A 141 9.56 12.06 -3.58
CA ASP A 141 8.18 12.30 -3.10
C ASP A 141 7.98 11.79 -1.66
N LEU A 142 7.46 12.62 -0.76
CA LEU A 142 7.18 12.25 0.63
C LEU A 142 5.85 11.52 0.78
N HIS A 143 4.85 11.87 -0.04
CA HIS A 143 3.47 11.43 0.16
C HIS A 143 3.29 9.92 -0.07
N THR A 144 3.88 9.41 -1.15
CA THR A 144 3.78 8.02 -1.60
C THR A 144 4.98 7.17 -1.21
N SER A 145 5.96 7.76 -0.51
CA SER A 145 7.13 7.06 0.00
C SER A 145 6.75 5.88 0.87
N ARG A 146 7.57 4.84 0.77
CA ARG A 146 7.49 3.64 1.60
C ARG A 146 8.30 3.77 2.90
N ILE A 147 9.15 4.79 2.99
CA ILE A 147 9.96 5.07 4.16
C ILE A 147 9.13 5.91 5.12
N ALA A 148 9.19 5.57 6.41
CA ALA A 148 8.38 6.23 7.43
C ALA A 148 8.87 7.67 7.65
N ALA A 149 8.05 8.64 7.23
CA ALA A 149 8.42 10.04 7.37
C ALA A 149 8.63 10.46 8.83
N HIS A 150 9.68 11.22 9.07
CA HIS A 150 9.97 11.87 10.34
C HIS A 150 9.64 13.38 10.26
N ILE A 151 9.16 13.93 11.37
CA ILE A 151 8.82 15.36 11.50
C ILE A 151 9.72 15.96 12.57
N PRO A 152 10.85 16.60 12.18
CA PRO A 152 11.69 17.34 13.10
C PRO A 152 10.94 18.55 13.69
N PRO A 153 11.48 19.21 14.72
CA PRO A 153 10.85 20.38 15.36
C PRO A 153 10.56 21.55 14.42
N CYS A 154 11.25 21.64 13.27
CA CYS A 154 10.98 22.66 12.25
C CYS A 154 9.70 22.39 11.44
N GLY A 155 9.12 21.18 11.55
CA GLY A 155 7.87 20.78 10.92
C GLY A 155 8.00 20.23 9.48
N HIS A 156 9.18 20.29 8.87
CA HIS A 156 9.40 19.77 7.51
C HIS A 156 9.52 18.25 7.51
N LEU A 157 8.77 17.56 6.66
CA LEU A 157 8.85 16.11 6.55
C LEU A 157 10.15 15.69 5.84
N ILE A 158 10.77 14.66 6.37
CA ILE A 158 11.86 13.90 5.73
C ILE A 158 11.48 12.41 5.78
N HIS A 159 12.00 11.60 4.87
CA HIS A 159 11.91 10.13 4.98
C HIS A 159 12.71 9.60 6.17
#